data_AF-A0A1W1W2J0-F1
#
_entry.id   AF-A0A1W1W2J0-F1
#
_cell.length_a   1.000
_cell.length_b   1.000
_cell.length_c   1.000
_cell.angle_alpha   90.00
_cell.angle_beta   90.00
_cell.angle_gamma   90.00
#
_symmetry.space_group_name_H-M   'P 1'
#
loop_
_entity.id
_entity.type
_entity.pdbx_description
1 polymer ?
#
loop_
_entity_poly.entity_id
_entity_poly.type
_entity_poly.pdbx_seq_one_letter_code
_entity_poly.pdbx_strand_id
1 'polypeptide(L)'
;MLLPLIGFIAGLMVSALAGAVVFALHPRWKATLPNMDLFVAGSCCYVMVLSVVYTRIVADESGMLQSTAAVVGYLALLPVAVLGGGIATTYMGRKLLNLK
;
A
#
# COMPACT_ATOMS: atom_id res chain seq x y z
N MET A 1 12.60 6.84 -20.45
CA MET A 1 11.61 6.01 -19.73
C MET A 1 11.32 6.65 -18.38
N LEU A 2 10.37 7.60 -18.31
CA LEU A 2 10.06 8.36 -17.09
C LEU A 2 8.96 7.71 -16.23
N LEU A 3 8.17 6.81 -16.82
CA LEU A 3 7.03 6.17 -16.17
C LEU A 3 7.39 5.38 -14.89
N PRO A 4 8.50 4.60 -14.84
CA PRO A 4 8.91 3.91 -13.61
C PRO A 4 9.32 4.88 -12.50
N LEU A 5 9.98 5.99 -12.87
CA LEU A 5 10.43 7.02 -11.93
C LEU A 5 9.22 7.78 -11.33
N ILE A 6 8.25 8.13 -12.17
CA ILE A 6 7.00 8.78 -11.74
C ILE A 6 6.22 7.85 -10.80
N GLY A 7 6.11 6.57 -11.15
CA GLY A 7 5.48 5.57 -10.30
C GLY A 7 6.17 5.41 -8.95
N PHE A 8 7.51 5.44 -8.94
CA PHE A 8 8.29 5.38 -7.70
C PHE A 8 8.10 6.61 -6.80
N ILE A 9 8.16 7.82 -7.36
CA ILE A 9 7.93 9.07 -6.62
C ILE A 9 6.49 9.13 -6.08
N ALA A 10 5.50 8.74 -6.90
CA ALA A 10 4.11 8.66 -6.47
C ALA A 10 3.93 7.64 -5.35
N GLY A 11 4.56 6.45 -5.46
CA GLY A 11 4.55 5.43 -4.41
C GLY A 11 5.16 5.90 -3.10
N LEU A 12 6.28 6.64 -3.16
CA LEU A 12 6.91 7.27 -2.00
C LEU A 12 6.00 8.32 -1.35
N MET A 13 5.39 9.21 -2.14
CA MET A 13 4.46 10.23 -1.63
C MET A 13 3.23 9.60 -0.98
N VAL A 14 2.65 8.58 -1.61
CA VAL A 14 1.50 7.84 -1.07
C VAL A 14 1.87 7.12 0.22
N SER A 15 3.06 6.51 0.28
CA SER A 15 3.54 5.83 1.49
C SER A 15 3.81 6.81 2.64
N ALA A 16 4.35 8.00 2.34
CA ALA A 16 4.58 9.05 3.32
C ALA A 16 3.27 9.62 3.88
N LEU A 17 2.29 9.90 3.00
CA LEU A 17 0.95 10.32 3.38
C LEU A 17 0.26 9.22 4.21
N ALA A 18 0.41 7.97 3.82
CA ALA A 18 -0.15 6.83 4.53
C ALA A 18 0.45 6.71 5.95
N GLY A 19 1.77 6.82 6.07
CA GLY A 19 2.45 6.88 7.36
C GLY A 19 1.97 8.04 8.23
N ALA A 20 1.78 9.23 7.65
CA ALA A 20 1.27 10.41 8.36
C ALA A 20 -0.18 10.20 8.87
N VAL A 21 -1.05 9.56 8.07
CA VAL A 21 -2.42 9.20 8.47
C VAL A 21 -2.41 8.18 9.61
N VAL A 22 -1.53 7.18 9.56
CA VAL A 22 -1.35 6.22 10.67
C VAL A 22 -0.89 6.92 11.94
N PHE A 23 0.04 7.86 11.83
CA PHE A 23 0.47 8.69 12.96
C PHE A 23 -0.67 9.51 13.56
N ALA A 24 -1.50 10.11 12.72
CA ALA A 24 -2.65 10.90 13.16
C ALA A 24 -3.73 10.03 13.84
N LEU A 25 -4.01 8.84 13.30
CA LEU A 25 -5.03 7.92 13.81
C LEU A 25 -4.56 7.12 15.04
N HIS A 26 -3.25 6.90 15.17
CA HIS A 26 -2.66 6.15 16.28
C HIS A 26 -1.59 6.99 17.00
N PRO A 27 -1.97 7.85 17.96
CA PRO A 27 -1.03 8.68 18.72
C PRO A 27 -0.04 7.88 19.58
N ARG A 28 -0.27 6.57 19.75
CA ARG A 28 0.67 5.63 20.39
C ARG A 28 1.62 4.97 19.40
N TRP A 29 1.50 5.22 18.11
CA TRP A 29 2.39 4.67 17.08
C TRP A 29 3.71 5.43 17.12
N LYS A 30 4.81 4.73 17.38
CA LYS A 30 6.16 5.29 17.35
C LYS A 30 6.80 4.87 16.03
N ALA A 31 7.39 5.82 15.28
CA ALA A 31 8.30 5.49 14.17
C ALA A 31 9.60 4.91 14.72
N THR A 32 9.53 3.68 15.19
CA THR A 32 10.69 2.84 15.37
C THR A 32 10.92 2.09 14.07
N LEU A 33 12.20 1.85 13.73
CA LEU A 33 12.59 1.04 12.58
C LEU A 33 11.73 -0.23 12.40
N PRO A 34 11.49 -1.08 13.43
CA PRO A 34 10.66 -2.28 13.26
C PRO A 34 9.21 -1.99 12.87
N ASN A 35 8.60 -0.91 13.36
CA ASN A 35 7.23 -0.55 12.96
C ASN A 35 7.20 -0.03 11.52
N MET A 36 8.24 0.68 11.08
CA MET A 36 8.38 1.13 9.70
C MET A 36 8.60 -0.05 8.76
N ASP A 37 9.46 -1.00 9.12
CA ASP A 37 9.72 -2.20 8.33
C ASP A 37 8.45 -3.06 8.19
N LEU A 38 7.71 -3.27 9.28
CA LEU A 38 6.42 -3.97 9.24
C LEU A 38 5.37 -3.25 8.39
N PHE A 39 5.35 -1.92 8.45
CA PHE A 39 4.45 -1.10 7.64
C PHE A 39 4.78 -1.23 6.15
N VAL A 40 6.06 -1.11 5.78
CA VAL A 40 6.51 -1.23 4.38
C VAL A 40 6.29 -2.65 3.87
N ALA A 41 6.69 -3.67 4.63
CA ALA A 41 6.50 -5.06 4.24
C ALA A 41 5.03 -5.42 4.04
N GLY A 42 4.16 -4.98 4.96
CA GLY A 42 2.71 -5.18 4.86
C GLY A 42 2.08 -4.44 3.69
N SER A 43 2.45 -3.18 3.50
CA SER A 43 1.98 -2.37 2.37
C SER A 43 2.37 -3.01 1.04
N CYS A 44 3.62 -3.45 0.88
CA CYS A 44 4.10 -4.15 -0.32
C CYS A 44 3.32 -5.44 -0.58
N CYS A 45 3.17 -6.29 0.45
CA CYS A 45 2.49 -7.57 0.31
C CYS A 45 1.02 -7.37 -0.08
N TYR A 46 0.34 -6.41 0.57
CA TYR A 46 -1.06 -6.11 0.30
C TYR A 46 -1.26 -5.51 -1.08
N VAL A 47 -0.38 -4.60 -1.52
CA VAL A 47 -0.39 -4.06 -2.88
C VAL A 47 -0.23 -5.19 -3.90
N MET A 48 0.73 -6.11 -3.72
CA MET A 48 0.90 -7.24 -4.65
C MET A 48 -0.36 -8.10 -4.76
N VAL A 49 -0.96 -8.48 -3.62
CA VAL A 49 -2.18 -9.29 -3.61
C VAL A 49 -3.32 -8.53 -4.28
N LEU A 50 -3.52 -7.27 -3.93
CA LEU A 50 -4.61 -6.46 -4.45
C LEU A 50 -4.44 -6.16 -5.94
N SER A 51 -3.20 -5.97 -6.41
CA SER A 51 -2.90 -5.83 -7.83
C SER A 51 -3.26 -7.10 -8.60
N VAL A 52 -2.88 -8.28 -8.09
CA VAL A 52 -3.27 -9.55 -8.73
C VAL A 52 -4.77 -9.72 -8.76
N VAL A 53 -5.47 -9.45 -7.65
CA VAL A 53 -6.93 -9.55 -7.56
C VAL A 53 -7.62 -8.57 -8.51
N TYR A 54 -7.18 -7.31 -8.53
CA TYR A 54 -7.75 -6.27 -9.40
C TYR A 54 -7.55 -6.60 -10.88
N THR A 55 -6.36 -7.03 -11.27
CA THR A 55 -6.08 -7.46 -12.64
C THR A 55 -6.94 -8.67 -13.01
N ARG A 56 -7.18 -9.62 -12.10
CA ARG A 56 -8.06 -10.78 -12.39
C ARG A 56 -9.54 -10.43 -12.56
N ILE A 57 -10.01 -9.36 -11.92
CA ILE A 57 -11.42 -8.93 -11.98
C ILE A 57 -11.66 -7.99 -13.16
N VAL A 58 -10.70 -7.11 -13.46
CA VAL A 58 -10.91 -5.94 -14.34
C VAL A 58 -10.12 -6.03 -15.64
N ALA A 59 -9.04 -6.81 -15.70
CA ALA A 59 -8.29 -6.96 -16.95
C ALA A 59 -9.00 -7.89 -17.91
N ASP A 60 -8.81 -7.62 -19.20
CA ASP A 60 -9.33 -8.41 -20.30
C ASP A 60 -8.61 -9.76 -20.42
N GLU A 61 -9.00 -10.64 -21.34
CA GLU A 61 -8.40 -11.97 -21.53
C GLU A 61 -6.87 -11.95 -21.75
N SER A 62 -6.35 -10.82 -22.23
CA SER A 62 -4.91 -10.55 -22.43
C SER A 62 -4.16 -10.10 -21.16
N GLY A 63 -4.85 -9.94 -20.02
CA GLY A 63 -4.28 -9.43 -18.77
C GLY A 63 -3.96 -7.93 -18.79
N MET A 64 -4.44 -7.21 -19.80
CA MET A 64 -4.20 -5.77 -19.98
C MET A 64 -5.40 -4.93 -19.54
N LEU A 65 -5.12 -3.81 -18.87
CA LEU A 65 -6.12 -2.79 -18.53
C LEU A 65 -6.34 -1.88 -19.75
N GLN A 66 -7.34 -2.19 -20.57
CA GLN A 66 -7.59 -1.44 -21.82
C GLN A 66 -8.40 -0.15 -21.63
N SER A 67 -9.11 -0.02 -20.51
CA SER A 67 -9.95 1.15 -20.23
C SER A 67 -9.23 2.15 -19.32
N THR A 68 -9.27 3.43 -19.70
CA THR A 68 -8.79 4.54 -18.85
C THR A 68 -9.44 4.51 -17.47
N ALA A 69 -10.72 4.12 -17.37
CA ALA A 69 -11.41 3.98 -16.09
C ALA A 69 -10.82 2.87 -15.22
N ALA A 70 -10.36 1.77 -15.84
CA ALA A 70 -9.71 0.66 -15.13
C ALA A 70 -8.30 1.05 -14.64
N VAL A 71 -7.57 1.83 -15.43
CA VAL A 71 -6.26 2.37 -15.01
C VAL A 71 -6.41 3.37 -13.87
N VAL A 72 -7.39 4.29 -13.95
CA VAL A 72 -7.69 5.25 -12.88
C VAL A 72 -8.17 4.52 -11.62
N GLY A 73 -9.02 3.50 -11.77
CA GLY A 73 -9.47 2.66 -10.66
C GLY A 73 -8.32 1.94 -9.98
N TYR A 74 -7.39 1.38 -10.74
CA TYR A 74 -6.17 0.77 -10.22
C TYR A 74 -5.30 1.79 -9.45
N LEU A 75 -5.10 2.98 -10.01
CA LEU A 75 -4.34 4.05 -9.36
C LEU A 75 -4.99 4.52 -8.06
N ALA A 76 -6.32 4.59 -8.00
CA ALA A 76 -7.06 4.92 -6.79
C ALA A 76 -7.04 3.79 -5.75
N LEU A 77 -6.90 2.54 -6.19
CA LEU A 77 -6.82 1.37 -5.32
C LEU A 77 -5.48 1.26 -4.59
N LEU A 78 -4.38 1.66 -5.24
CA LEU A 78 -3.03 1.63 -4.66
C LEU A 78 -2.90 2.31 -3.28
N PRO A 79 -3.34 3.56 -3.07
CA PRO A 79 -3.24 4.19 -1.74
C PRO A 79 -4.07 3.47 -0.69
N VAL A 80 -5.23 2.91 -1.05
CA VAL A 80 -6.07 2.13 -0.14
C VAL A 80 -5.37 0.82 0.24
N ALA A 81 -4.72 0.17 -0.73
CA ALA A 81 -3.95 -1.05 -0.51
C ALA A 81 -2.74 -0.82 0.41
N VAL A 82 -2.00 0.26 0.18
CA VAL A 82 -0.84 0.67 0.99
C VAL A 82 -1.29 0.95 2.43
N LEU A 83 -2.33 1.76 2.61
CA LEU A 83 -2.89 2.07 3.93
C LEU A 83 -3.40 0.81 4.64
N GLY A 84 -4.21 0.00 3.96
CA GLY A 84 -4.80 -1.21 4.53
C GLY A 84 -3.74 -2.24 4.94
N GLY A 85 -2.78 -2.52 4.05
CA GLY A 85 -1.68 -3.43 4.31
C GLY A 85 -0.80 -2.97 5.45
N GLY A 86 -0.36 -1.71 5.43
CA GLY A 86 0.51 -1.14 6.44
C GLY A 86 -0.16 -1.04 7.83
N ILE A 87 -1.44 -0.68 7.90
CA ILE A 87 -2.19 -0.64 9.17
C ILE A 87 -2.40 -2.06 9.71
N ALA A 88 -2.81 -3.01 8.86
CA ALA A 88 -3.08 -4.37 9.29
C ALA A 88 -1.83 -5.06 9.84
N THR A 89 -0.69 -4.94 9.16
CA THR A 89 0.56 -5.57 9.61
C THR A 89 1.18 -4.88 10.82
N THR A 90 1.07 -3.55 10.93
CA THR A 90 1.54 -2.86 12.14
C THR A 90 0.66 -3.18 13.35
N TYR A 91 -0.65 -3.31 13.16
CA TYR A 91 -1.58 -3.74 14.21
C TYR A 91 -1.33 -5.19 14.63
N MET A 92 -1.23 -6.12 13.66
CA MET A 92 -0.90 -7.53 13.93
C MET A 92 0.50 -7.67 14.54
N GLY A 93 1.49 -6.95 14.03
CA GLY A 93 2.86 -6.95 14.54
C GLY A 93 2.94 -6.48 15.98
N ARG A 94 2.21 -5.41 16.35
CA ARG A 94 2.09 -4.99 17.76
C ARG A 94 1.44 -6.05 18.64
N LYS A 95 0.38 -6.70 18.15
CA LYS A 95 -0.36 -7.71 18.91
C LYS A 95 0.41 -9.03 19.06
N LEU A 96 1.15 -9.44 18.04
CA LEU A 96 1.88 -10.72 17.99
C LEU A 96 3.30 -10.62 18.57
N LEU A 97 4.01 -9.51 18.33
CA LEU A 97 5.41 -9.36 18.72
C LEU A 97 5.58 -8.58 20.04
N ASN A 98 4.49 -8.15 20.67
CA ASN A 98 4.51 -7.40 21.95
C ASN A 98 5.46 -6.18 21.90
N LEU A 99 5.63 -5.58 20.72
CA LEU A 99 6.49 -4.42 20.48
C LEU A 99 5.88 -3.21 21.20
N LYS A 100 6.42 -2.86 22.38
CA LYS A 100 6.03 -1.69 23.19
C LYS A 100 6.42 -0.36 22.53
#